data_AF-A0A5N8UJH4-F1
#
_entry.id   AF-A0A5N8UJH4-F1
#
_cell.length_a   1.000
_cell.length_b   1.000
_cell.length_c   1.000
_cell.angle_alpha   90.00
_cell.angle_beta   90.00
_cell.angle_gamma   90.00
#
_symmetry.space_group_name_H-M   'P 1'
#
loop_
_entity.id
_entity.type
_entity.pdbx_description
1 polymer ?
#
loop_
_entity_poly.entity_id
_entity_poly.type
_entity_poly.pdbx_seq_one_letter_code
_entity_poly.pdbx_strand_id
1 'polypeptide(L)'
;MERSKILIIDDDPVCTGVLLAILGDDYQVTTANSGRGGIDILNSLSPDLILLDITMPEVNGYQVLQFLKADSSRANIPVVVISTLVESSDRDFALKLGANDYINKPIMPDVIQTMVDQYL
;
A
#
# COMPACT_ATOMS: atom_id res chain seq x y z
N MET A 1 18.29 -15.68 -3.59
CA MET A 1 18.01 -14.37 -2.95
C MET A 1 16.58 -14.42 -2.49
N GLU A 2 16.28 -13.91 -1.29
CA GLU A 2 14.92 -13.84 -0.77
C GLU A 2 14.17 -12.74 -1.55
N ARG A 3 12.94 -13.00 -2.00
CA ARG A 3 12.14 -12.00 -2.73
C ARG A 3 11.64 -10.97 -1.74
N SER A 4 11.73 -9.68 -2.07
CA SER A 4 11.16 -8.61 -1.24
C SER A 4 9.65 -8.82 -1.07
N LYS A 5 9.15 -8.50 0.12
CA LYS A 5 7.77 -8.71 0.54
C LYS A 5 6.95 -7.45 0.33
N ILE A 6 5.90 -7.55 -0.47
CA ILE A 6 4.95 -6.45 -0.71
C ILE A 6 3.63 -6.78 -0.05
N LEU A 7 3.09 -5.86 0.76
CA LEU A 7 1.75 -5.96 1.32
C LEU A 7 0.81 -5.02 0.56
N ILE A 8 -0.24 -5.57 -0.04
CA ILE A 8 -1.31 -4.80 -0.68
C ILE A 8 -2.50 -4.76 0.27
N ILE A 9 -3.04 -3.58 0.55
CA ILE A 9 -4.22 -3.38 1.40
C ILE A 9 -5.25 -2.61 0.58
N ASP A 10 -6.23 -3.31 0.04
CA ASP A 10 -7.29 -2.76 -0.82
C ASP A 10 -8.49 -3.72 -0.75
N ASP A 11 -9.69 -3.20 -0.53
CA ASP A 11 -10.92 -4.01 -0.43
C ASP A 11 -11.51 -4.38 -1.80
N ASP A 12 -11.00 -3.77 -2.89
CA ASP A 12 -11.37 -4.11 -4.26
C ASP A 12 -10.60 -5.36 -4.76
N PRO A 13 -11.27 -6.51 -4.97
CA PRO A 13 -10.64 -7.72 -5.49
C PRO A 13 -10.09 -7.54 -6.92
N VAL A 14 -10.62 -6.58 -7.70
CA VAL A 14 -10.12 -6.29 -9.05
C VAL A 14 -8.77 -5.58 -8.94
N CYS A 15 -8.65 -4.54 -8.10
CA CYS A 15 -7.40 -3.84 -7.89
C CYS A 15 -6.31 -4.75 -7.35
N THR A 16 -6.62 -5.54 -6.30
CA THR A 16 -5.66 -6.51 -5.73
C THR A 16 -5.25 -7.57 -6.75
N GLY A 17 -6.18 -8.08 -7.56
CA GLY A 17 -5.90 -9.05 -8.62
C GLY A 17 -4.97 -8.50 -9.70
N VAL A 18 -5.18 -7.24 -10.13
CA VAL A 18 -4.30 -6.57 -11.10
C VAL A 18 -2.88 -6.39 -10.54
N LEU A 19 -2.76 -5.87 -9.31
CA LEU A 19 -1.45 -5.68 -8.68
C LEU A 19 -0.72 -7.01 -8.46
N LEU A 20 -1.43 -8.06 -8.05
CA LEU A 20 -0.87 -9.40 -7.93
C LEU A 20 -0.38 -9.95 -9.27
N ALA A 21 -1.12 -9.72 -10.36
CA ALA A 21 -0.71 -10.12 -11.70
C ALA A 21 0.53 -9.35 -12.20
N ILE A 22 0.71 -8.10 -11.79
CA ILE A 22 1.88 -7.27 -12.16
C ILE A 22 3.12 -7.66 -11.34
N LEU A 23 2.95 -7.98 -10.05
CA LEU A 23 4.05 -8.07 -9.08
C LEU A 23 4.34 -9.50 -8.58
N GLY A 24 3.43 -10.45 -8.76
CA GLY A 24 3.49 -11.77 -8.12
C GLY A 24 4.64 -12.68 -8.58
N ASP A 25 5.13 -12.47 -9.81
CA ASP A 25 6.25 -13.23 -10.35
C ASP A 25 7.57 -12.82 -9.71
N ASP A 26 7.77 -11.52 -9.50
CA ASP A 26 9.03 -10.93 -9.03
C ASP A 26 9.11 -10.78 -7.50
N TYR A 27 7.97 -10.64 -6.82
CA TYR A 27 7.92 -10.31 -5.38
C TYR A 27 7.09 -11.33 -4.57
N GLN A 28 7.30 -11.34 -3.25
CA GLN A 28 6.41 -12.07 -2.34
C GLN A 28 5.24 -11.16 -1.95
N VAL A 29 4.14 -11.27 -2.69
CA VAL A 29 2.95 -10.43 -2.49
C VAL A 29 1.99 -11.07 -1.48
N THR A 30 1.61 -10.31 -0.46
CA THR A 30 0.51 -10.64 0.48
C THR A 30 -0.59 -9.60 0.32
N THR A 31 -1.86 -10.01 0.35
CA THR A 31 -3.00 -9.11 0.18
C THR A 31 -3.88 -9.09 1.43
N ALA A 32 -4.39 -7.92 1.79
CA ALA A 32 -5.41 -7.70 2.79
C ALA A 32 -6.61 -7.00 2.14
N ASN A 33 -7.81 -7.51 2.38
CA ASN A 33 -9.06 -7.00 1.80
C ASN A 33 -9.77 -5.95 2.69
N SER A 34 -9.07 -5.39 3.67
CA SER A 34 -9.58 -4.36 4.57
C SER A 34 -8.42 -3.70 5.33
N GLY A 35 -8.62 -2.46 5.78
CA GLY A 35 -7.64 -1.78 6.63
C GLY A 35 -7.36 -2.53 7.93
N ARG A 36 -8.38 -3.17 8.52
CA ARG A 36 -8.22 -4.00 9.72
C ARG A 36 -7.38 -5.24 9.45
N GLY A 37 -7.67 -5.98 8.38
CA GLY A 37 -6.87 -7.14 7.98
C GLY A 37 -5.42 -6.76 7.68
N GLY A 38 -5.19 -5.60 7.07
CA GLY A 38 -3.86 -5.07 6.82
C GLY A 38 -3.08 -4.83 8.12
N ILE A 39 -3.72 -4.20 9.11
CA ILE A 39 -3.16 -3.99 10.45
C ILE A 39 -2.83 -5.32 11.13
N ASP A 40 -3.72 -6.31 11.05
CA ASP A 40 -3.50 -7.62 11.67
C ASP A 40 -2.31 -8.35 11.03
N ILE A 41 -2.15 -8.28 9.70
CA ILE A 41 -0.98 -8.80 8.98
C ILE A 41 0.30 -8.07 9.43
N LEU A 42 0.29 -6.74 9.52
CA LEU A 42 1.44 -5.93 9.96
C LEU A 42 1.92 -6.23 11.38
N ASN A 43 1.10 -6.88 12.21
CA ASN A 43 1.52 -7.36 13.53
C ASN A 43 2.32 -8.67 13.48
N SER A 44 2.27 -9.40 12.37
CA SER A 44 2.94 -10.70 12.20
C SER A 44 3.96 -10.74 11.06
N LEU A 45 3.87 -9.79 10.12
CA LEU A 45 4.70 -9.66 8.95
C LEU A 45 5.27 -8.25 8.88
N SER A 46 6.58 -8.15 8.64
CA SER A 46 7.24 -6.90 8.25
C SER A 46 7.46 -6.91 6.73
N PRO A 47 6.58 -6.25 5.94
CA PRO A 47 6.79 -6.06 4.51
C PRO A 47 7.88 -5.03 4.25
N ASP A 48 8.48 -5.10 3.07
CA ASP A 48 9.47 -4.16 2.58
C ASP A 48 8.81 -2.96 1.88
N LEU A 49 7.58 -3.12 1.37
CA LEU A 49 6.75 -2.07 0.78
C LEU A 49 5.26 -2.33 1.03
N ILE A 50 4.49 -1.26 1.23
CA ILE A 50 3.02 -1.32 1.38
C ILE A 50 2.35 -0.53 0.25
N LEU A 51 1.42 -1.18 -0.45
CA LEU A 51 0.50 -0.54 -1.39
C LEU A 51 -0.86 -0.41 -0.72
N LEU A 52 -1.36 0.81 -0.56
CA LEU A 52 -2.50 1.10 0.32
C LEU A 52 -3.60 1.87 -0.40
N ASP A 53 -4.80 1.33 -0.41
CA ASP A 53 -6.00 2.10 -0.77
C ASP A 53 -6.45 2.99 0.39
N ILE A 54 -7.08 4.12 0.08
CA ILE A 54 -7.62 5.03 1.11
C ILE A 54 -9.07 4.69 1.43
N THR A 55 -9.88 4.41 0.42
CA THR A 55 -11.34 4.32 0.53
C THR A 55 -11.76 2.88 0.83
N MET A 56 -11.53 2.46 2.07
CA MET A 56 -11.98 1.16 2.60
C MET A 56 -13.03 1.32 3.71
N PRO A 57 -13.94 0.34 3.89
CA PRO A 57 -14.90 0.33 4.99
C PRO A 57 -14.24 0.10 6.36
N GLU A 58 -14.90 0.60 7.41
CA GLU A 58 -14.52 0.50 8.83
C GLU A 58 -13.19 1.15 9.21
N VAL A 59 -12.08 0.69 8.63
CA VAL A 59 -10.72 1.22 8.79
C VAL A 59 -10.23 1.66 7.43
N ASN A 60 -10.14 2.97 7.23
CA ASN A 60 -9.66 3.56 5.99
C ASN A 60 -8.12 3.62 5.94
N GLY A 61 -7.56 3.93 4.77
CA GLY A 61 -6.10 3.97 4.59
C GLY A 61 -5.40 5.05 5.41
N TYR A 62 -6.06 6.17 5.71
CA TYR A 62 -5.48 7.20 6.60
C TYR A 62 -5.27 6.67 8.03
N GLN A 63 -6.18 5.85 8.54
CA GLN A 63 -6.03 5.21 9.83
C GLN A 63 -4.92 4.15 9.82
N VAL A 64 -4.75 3.43 8.71
CA VAL A 64 -3.61 2.50 8.52
C VAL A 64 -2.28 3.25 8.52
N LEU A 65 -2.19 4.40 7.83
CA LEU A 65 -0.99 5.27 7.87
C LEU A 65 -0.65 5.72 9.29
N GLN A 66 -1.64 6.21 10.04
CA GLN A 66 -1.46 6.62 11.42
C GLN A 66 -0.97 5.47 12.31
N PHE A 67 -1.53 4.27 12.13
CA PHE A 67 -1.09 3.07 12.83
C PHE A 67 0.38 2.73 12.53
N LEU A 68 0.79 2.80 11.27
CA LEU A 68 2.18 2.56 10.86
C LEU A 68 3.16 3.57 11.47
N LYS A 69 2.78 4.86 11.50
CA LYS A 69 3.64 5.92 12.06
C LYS A 69 3.68 5.95 13.58
N ALA A 70 2.70 5.35 14.26
CA ALA A 70 2.69 5.26 15.72
C ALA A 70 3.75 4.29 16.28
N ASP A 71 4.30 3.39 15.45
CA ASP A 71 5.31 2.41 15.84
C ASP A 71 6.61 2.63 15.06
N SER A 72 7.72 2.94 15.74
CA SER A 72 9.01 3.22 15.12
C SER A 72 9.58 2.04 14.34
N SER A 73 9.19 0.80 14.67
CA SER A 73 9.59 -0.39 13.92
C SER A 73 8.94 -0.49 12.53
N ARG A 74 7.82 0.22 12.32
CA ARG A 74 7.04 0.22 11.08
C ARG A 74 7.06 1.57 10.36
N ALA A 75 7.41 2.64 11.06
CA ALA A 75 7.40 4.01 10.55
C ALA A 75 8.31 4.20 9.31
N ASN A 76 9.34 3.36 9.17
CA ASN A 76 10.29 3.39 8.05
C ASN A 76 9.88 2.56 6.84
N ILE A 77 8.83 1.73 6.96
CA ILE A 77 8.33 0.96 5.81
C ILE A 77 7.75 1.95 4.79
N PRO A 78 8.20 1.95 3.53
CA PRO A 78 7.64 2.82 2.51
C PRO A 78 6.17 2.45 2.26
N VAL A 79 5.32 3.46 2.20
CA VAL A 79 3.90 3.31 1.88
C VAL A 79 3.57 4.11 0.64
N VAL A 80 3.07 3.45 -0.39
CA VAL A 80 2.54 4.11 -1.59
C VAL A 80 1.04 3.96 -1.60
N VAL A 81 0.35 5.10 -1.64
CA VAL A 81 -1.10 5.13 -1.72
C VAL A 81 -1.55 4.94 -3.16
N ILE A 82 -2.54 4.07 -3.37
CA ILE A 82 -3.16 3.84 -4.68
C ILE A 82 -4.67 4.02 -4.51
N SER A 83 -5.23 5.13 -5.01
CA SER A 83 -6.62 5.51 -4.69
C SER A 83 -7.35 6.11 -5.89
N THR A 84 -8.69 6.07 -5.86
CA THR A 84 -9.56 6.79 -6.81
C THR A 84 -9.76 8.27 -6.45
N LEU A 85 -9.31 8.70 -5.27
CA LEU A 85 -9.36 10.10 -4.87
C LEU A 85 -8.32 10.89 -5.68
N VAL A 86 -8.79 11.87 -6.46
CA VAL A 86 -7.97 12.62 -7.41
C VAL A 86 -7.69 14.06 -6.97
N GLU A 87 -8.28 14.52 -5.86
CA GLU A 87 -8.05 15.89 -5.40
C GLU A 87 -6.64 16.04 -4.81
N SER A 88 -5.98 17.16 -5.12
CA SER A 88 -4.64 17.45 -4.57
C SER A 88 -4.64 17.47 -3.04
N SER A 89 -5.76 17.85 -2.41
CA SER A 89 -5.97 17.80 -0.96
C SER A 89 -5.80 16.40 -0.38
N ASP A 90 -6.33 15.38 -1.05
CA ASP A 90 -6.27 13.99 -0.60
C ASP A 90 -4.84 13.45 -0.65
N ARG A 91 -4.13 13.77 -1.75
CA ARG A 91 -2.71 13.47 -1.92
C ARG A 91 -1.86 14.14 -0.85
N ASP A 92 -2.00 15.45 -0.69
CA ASP A 92 -1.24 16.21 0.30
C ASP A 92 -1.50 15.71 1.72
N PHE A 93 -2.73 15.31 2.01
CA PHE A 93 -3.10 14.74 3.31
C PHE A 93 -2.46 13.37 3.54
N ALA A 94 -2.46 12.48 2.53
CA ALA A 94 -1.77 11.19 2.61
C ALA A 94 -0.26 11.35 2.87
N LEU A 95 0.40 12.26 2.13
CA LEU A 95 1.82 12.54 2.30
C LEU A 95 2.13 13.11 3.69
N LYS A 96 1.29 14.00 4.21
CA LYS A 96 1.43 14.54 5.59
C LYS A 96 1.27 13.47 6.66
N LEU A 97 0.43 12.45 6.42
CA LEU A 97 0.28 11.29 7.31
C LEU A 97 1.42 10.26 7.14
N GLY A 98 2.34 10.51 6.22
CA GLY A 98 3.58 9.77 6.07
C GLY A 98 3.55 8.69 4.99
N ALA A 99 2.63 8.78 4.03
CA ALA A 99 2.81 8.12 2.75
C ALA A 99 4.04 8.68 2.02
N ASN A 100 4.75 7.81 1.30
CA ASN A 100 5.93 8.14 0.53
C ASN A 100 5.59 8.57 -0.89
N ASP A 101 4.54 8.01 -1.47
CA ASP A 101 4.01 8.42 -2.77
C ASP A 101 2.49 8.18 -2.86
N TYR A 102 1.92 8.67 -3.96
CA TYR A 102 0.51 8.60 -4.26
C TYR A 102 0.28 8.40 -5.76
N ILE A 103 -0.41 7.31 -6.12
CA ILE A 103 -0.78 6.94 -7.47
C ILE A 103 -2.31 6.98 -7.59
N ASN A 104 -2.80 7.65 -8.64
CA ASN A 104 -4.22 7.62 -8.95
C ASN A 104 -4.56 6.34 -9.72
N LYS A 105 -5.69 5.71 -9.39
CA LYS A 105 -6.32 4.69 -10.23
C LYS A 105 -6.79 5.35 -11.56
N PRO A 106 -6.70 4.68 -12.73
CA PRO A 106 -6.45 3.26 -12.93
C PRO A 106 -4.98 2.85 -12.82
N ILE A 107 -4.76 1.60 -12.40
CA ILE A 107 -3.42 1.01 -12.26
C ILE A 107 -2.82 0.76 -13.64
N MET A 108 -1.66 1.36 -13.91
CA MET A 108 -0.87 1.14 -15.11
C MET A 108 0.37 0.30 -14.76
N PRO A 109 0.62 -0.86 -15.43
CA PRO A 109 1.71 -1.75 -15.07
C PRO A 109 3.10 -1.10 -15.02
N ASP A 110 3.42 -0.25 -16.00
CA ASP A 110 4.67 0.49 -16.11
C ASP A 110 4.88 1.48 -14.95
N VAL A 111 3.80 2.15 -14.52
CA VAL A 111 3.83 3.06 -13.38
C VAL A 111 4.08 2.29 -12.08
N ILE A 112 3.41 1.14 -11.88
CA ILE A 112 3.61 0.32 -10.69
C ILE A 112 5.03 -0.23 -10.62
N GLN A 113 5.54 -0.79 -11.72
CA GLN A 113 6.91 -1.34 -11.76
C GLN A 113 7.95 -0.26 -11.45
N THR A 114 7.84 0.90 -12.10
CA THR A 114 8.76 2.03 -11.86
C THR A 114 8.72 2.48 -10.40
N MET A 115 7.53 2.54 -9.80
CA MET A 115 7.40 2.91 -8.39
C MET A 115 8.01 1.85 -7.47
N VAL A 116 7.78 0.57 -7.72
CA VAL A 116 8.35 -0.49 -6.88
C VAL A 116 9.88 -0.46 -6.94
N ASP A 117 10.46 -0.30 -8.13
CA ASP A 117 11.92 -0.15 -8.33
C ASP A 117 12.51 1.08 -7.62
N GLN A 118 11.71 2.10 -7.34
CA GLN A 118 12.15 3.28 -6.60
C GLN A 118 12.28 3.01 -5.09
N TYR A 119 11.49 2.07 -4.55
CA TYR A 119 11.36 1.84 -3.10
C TYR A 119 11.96 0.51 -2.61
N LEU A 120 12.26 -0.43 -3.51
CA LEU A 120 12.87 -1.75 -3.22
C LEU A 120 14.19 -1.92 -3.95
#